data_AF-A0A7W2TD36-F1
#
_entry.id   AF-A0A7W2TD36-F1
#
_cell.length_a   1.000
_cell.length_b   1.000
_cell.length_c   1.000
_cell.angle_alpha   90.00
_cell.angle_beta   90.00
_cell.angle_gamma   90.00
#
_symmetry.space_group_name_H-M   'P 1'
#
loop_
_entity.id
_entity.type
_entity.pdbx_description
1 polymer ?
#
loop_
_entity_poly.entity_id
_entity_poly.type
_entity_poly.pdbx_seq_one_letter_code
_entity_poly.pdbx_strand_id
1 'polypeptide(L)'
;MEAIANDLNKAIVLTNEKPSYILVSHSFGGPYITKFTELYGDKVAGIVFVDSPHPEQMDLVREIEMPLISSITNKASQVLSH
;
A
#
# COMPACT_ATOMS: atom_id res chain seq x y z
N MET A 1 1.68 -5.71 -3.67
CA MET A 1 2.31 -4.47 -3.17
C MET A 1 3.65 -4.16 -3.84
N GLU A 2 4.38 -5.15 -4.34
CA GLU A 2 5.66 -4.94 -5.05
C GLU A 2 5.54 -4.00 -6.26
N ALA A 3 4.51 -4.13 -7.10
CA ALA A 3 4.29 -3.21 -8.22
C ALA A 3 4.20 -1.73 -7.78
N ILE A 4 3.47 -1.46 -6.69
CA ILE A 4 3.32 -0.10 -6.13
C ILE A 4 4.67 0.44 -5.65
N ALA A 5 5.46 -0.39 -4.96
CA ALA A 5 6.79 0.01 -4.51
C ALA A 5 7.75 0.31 -5.68
N ASN A 6 7.71 -0.51 -6.73
CA ASN A 6 8.51 -0.31 -7.93
C ASN A 6 8.13 0.98 -8.66
N ASP A 7 6.82 1.24 -8.80
CA ASP A 7 6.33 2.45 -9.46
C ASP A 7 6.62 3.71 -8.64
N LEU A 8 6.55 3.64 -7.30
CA LEU A 8 7.00 4.71 -6.43
C LEU A 8 8.50 5.00 -6.62
N ASN A 9 9.34 3.96 -6.70
CA ASN A 9 10.78 4.16 -6.92
C ASN A 9 11.05 4.80 -8.29
N LYS A 10 10.34 4.39 -9.34
CA LYS A 10 10.43 5.05 -10.66
C LYS A 10 10.04 6.52 -10.59
N ALA A 11 8.92 6.83 -9.91
CA ALA A 11 8.45 8.20 -9.77
C ALA A 11 9.49 9.10 -9.08
N ILE A 12 10.10 8.64 -7.99
CA ILE A 12 11.15 9.38 -7.28
C ILE A 12 12.41 9.53 -8.14
N VAL A 13 12.80 8.51 -8.90
CA VAL A 13 13.96 8.63 -9.82
C VAL A 13 13.72 9.69 -10.89
N LEU A 14 12.48 9.82 -11.39
CA LEU A 14 12.13 10.84 -12.37
C LEU A 14 12.19 12.27 -11.81
N THR A 15 12.06 12.46 -10.50
CA THR A 15 12.22 13.79 -9.88
C THR A 15 13.68 14.17 -9.66
N ASN A 16 14.63 13.27 -9.96
CA ASN A 16 16.08 13.46 -9.75
C ASN A 16 16.46 13.72 -8.28
N GLU A 17 15.58 13.33 -7.35
CA GLU A 17 15.83 13.35 -5.91
C GLU A 17 16.83 12.24 -5.57
N LYS A 18 17.73 12.53 -4.63
CA LYS A 18 18.79 11.60 -4.24
C LYS A 18 18.48 11.00 -2.87
N PRO A 19 18.75 9.69 -2.66
CA PRO A 19 18.62 9.06 -1.36
C PRO A 19 19.62 9.64 -0.35
N SER A 20 19.41 9.47 0.96
CA SER A 20 18.39 8.63 1.60
C SER A 20 17.10 9.38 1.97
N TYR A 21 15.94 8.73 1.79
CA TYR A 21 14.61 9.31 1.97
C TYR A 21 14.04 9.06 3.37
N ILE A 22 13.26 10.03 3.88
CA ILE A 22 12.33 9.79 4.99
C ILE A 22 10.95 9.54 4.39
N LEU A 23 10.42 8.34 4.57
CA LEU A 23 9.10 7.97 4.06
C LEU A 23 8.04 8.25 5.12
N VAL A 24 7.06 9.08 4.79
CA VAL A 24 5.91 9.38 5.65
C VAL A 24 4.66 8.82 5.00
N SER A 25 3.87 8.07 5.76
CA SER A 25 2.61 7.52 5.26
C SER A 25 1.48 7.69 6.25
N HIS A 26 0.26 7.79 5.71
CA HIS A 26 -0.97 7.81 6.48
C HIS A 26 -1.82 6.59 6.14
N SER A 27 -2.44 5.96 7.13
CA SER A 27 -3.39 4.86 6.93
C SER A 27 -2.78 3.73 6.06
N PHE A 28 -3.45 3.32 5.00
CA PHE A 28 -3.01 2.29 4.05
C PHE A 28 -1.68 2.59 3.34
N GLY A 29 -1.17 3.81 3.44
CA GLY A 29 0.19 4.12 3.00
C GLY A 29 1.26 3.32 3.75
N GLY A 30 0.99 2.91 5.00
CA GLY A 30 1.93 2.18 5.85
C GLY A 30 2.45 0.90 5.20
N PRO A 31 1.57 -0.07 4.87
CA PRO A 31 1.97 -1.27 4.15
C PRO A 31 2.73 -1.01 2.83
N TYR A 32 2.45 0.10 2.14
CA TYR A 32 3.17 0.44 0.89
C TYR A 32 4.61 0.89 1.16
N ILE A 33 4.83 1.78 2.14
CA ILE A 33 6.19 2.24 2.46
C ILE A 33 7.01 1.17 3.19
N THR A 34 6.35 0.27 3.92
CA THR A 34 6.99 -0.95 4.45
C THR A 34 7.50 -1.80 3.29
N LYS A 35 6.66 -2.06 2.28
CA LYS A 35 7.09 -2.85 1.11
C LYS A 35 8.19 -2.15 0.30
N PHE A 36 8.13 -0.83 0.17
CA PHE A 36 9.21 -0.07 -0.46
C PHE A 36 10.53 -0.23 0.28
N THR A 37 10.51 -0.14 1.62
CA THR A 37 11.72 -0.27 2.45
C THR A 37 12.30 -1.68 2.37
N GLU A 38 11.47 -2.73 2.31
CA GLU A 38 11.96 -4.10 2.08
C GLU A 38 12.77 -4.23 0.78
N LEU A 39 12.36 -3.55 -0.29
CA LEU A 39 12.98 -3.66 -1.61
C LEU A 39 14.13 -2.66 -1.84
N TYR A 40 14.07 -1.49 -1.22
CA TYR A 40 14.97 -0.35 -1.44
C TYR A 40 15.49 0.24 -0.13
N GLY A 41 15.74 -0.60 0.88
CA GLY A 41 16.11 -0.17 2.23
C GLY A 41 17.41 0.63 2.29
N ASP A 42 18.32 0.41 1.35
CA ASP A 42 19.53 1.22 1.16
C ASP A 42 19.24 2.69 0.83
N LYS A 43 18.06 2.98 0.28
CA LYS A 43 17.59 4.32 -0.06
C LYS A 43 16.77 4.98 1.04
N VAL A 44 16.51 4.32 2.18
CA VAL A 44 15.62 4.82 3.23
C VAL A 44 16.41 5.19 4.49
N ALA A 45 16.33 6.45 4.90
CA ALA A 45 16.93 6.95 6.14
C ALA A 45 16.02 6.72 7.36
N GLY A 46 14.71 6.62 7.15
CA GLY A 46 13.73 6.43 8.21
C GLY A 46 12.30 6.37 7.70
N ILE A 47 11.40 5.92 8.58
CA ILE A 47 9.98 5.73 8.29
C ILE A 47 9.13 6.40 9.37
N VAL A 48 8.07 7.08 8.97
CA VAL A 48 7.03 7.64 9.85
C VAL A 48 5.66 7.09 9.46
N PHE A 49 5.01 6.43 10.40
CA PHE A 49 3.63 5.96 10.27
C PHE A 49 2.69 6.93 10.97
N VAL A 50 1.69 7.43 10.24
CA VAL A 50 0.59 8.23 10.77
C VAL A 50 -0.67 7.37 10.72
N ASP A 51 -1.05 6.80 11.85
CA ASP A 51 -2.26 5.98 11.99
C ASP A 51 -2.36 4.85 10.94
N SER A 52 -1.22 4.22 10.63
CA SER A 52 -1.20 3.07 9.72
C SER A 52 -1.69 1.80 10.41
N PRO A 53 -2.39 0.90 9.69
CA PRO A 53 -2.82 -0.35 10.26
C PRO A 53 -1.61 -1.22 10.61
N HIS A 54 -1.70 -1.93 11.72
CA HIS A 54 -0.74 -2.95 12.10
C HIS A 54 -0.80 -4.12 11.07
N PRO A 55 0.31 -4.83 10.79
CA PRO A 55 0.33 -5.92 9.80
C PRO A 55 -0.82 -6.93 9.93
N GLU A 56 -1.13 -7.40 11.14
CA GLU A 56 -2.21 -8.35 11.41
C GLU A 56 -3.60 -7.77 11.08
N GLN A 57 -3.79 -6.45 11.21
CA GLN A 57 -5.03 -5.81 10.76
C GLN A 57 -5.10 -5.82 9.23
N MET A 58 -3.97 -5.67 8.54
CA MET A 58 -3.92 -5.73 7.08
C MET A 58 -4.21 -7.14 6.55
N ASP A 59 -3.82 -8.18 7.28
CA ASP A 59 -4.13 -9.56 6.94
C ASP A 59 -5.64 -9.80 7.02
N LEU A 60 -6.31 -9.33 8.08
CA LEU A 60 -7.78 -9.40 8.20
C LEU A 60 -8.50 -8.66 7.07
N VAL A 61 -8.04 -7.46 6.70
CA VAL A 61 -8.61 -6.68 5.59
C VAL A 61 -8.49 -7.45 4.27
N ARG A 62 -7.34 -8.10 4.03
CA ARG A 62 -7.10 -8.87 2.80
C ARG A 62 -7.90 -10.17 2.75
N GLU A 63 -7.96 -10.89 3.85
CA GLU A 63 -8.54 -12.23 3.90
C GLU A 63 -10.07 -12.19 3.99
N ILE A 64 -10.64 -11.17 4.63
CA ILE A 64 -12.05 -11.15 4.99
C ILE A 64 -12.78 -9.97 4.34
N GLU A 65 -12.32 -8.74 4.58
CA GLU A 65 -13.10 -7.56 4.19
C GLU A 65 -13.15 -7.34 2.67
N MET A 66 -12.00 -7.40 1.98
CA MET A 66 -11.95 -7.20 0.54
C MET A 66 -12.76 -8.27 -0.25
N PRO A 67 -12.63 -9.57 0.04
CA PRO A 67 -13.45 -10.59 -0.61
C PRO A 67 -14.95 -10.42 -0.34
N LEU A 68 -15.33 -10.09 0.90
CA LEU A 68 -16.74 -9.88 1.25
C LEU A 68 -17.35 -8.69 0.51
N ILE A 69 -16.66 -7.53 0.49
CA ILE A 69 -17.12 -6.33 -0.19
C ILE A 69 -17.26 -6.59 -1.70
N SER A 70 -16.30 -7.28 -2.31
CA SER A 70 -16.37 -7.63 -3.74
C SER A 70 -17.54 -8.57 -4.05
N SER A 71 -17.81 -9.57 -3.20
CA SER A 71 -18.92 -10.51 -3.36
C SER A 71 -20.28 -9.79 -3.28
N ILE A 72 -20.45 -8.90 -2.29
CA ILE A 72 -21.67 -8.09 -2.15
C ILE A 72 -21.87 -7.19 -3.36
N THR A 73 -20.82 -6.49 -3.79
CA THR A 73 -20.88 -5.57 -4.93
C THR A 73 -21.23 -6.31 -6.22
N ASN A 74 -20.60 -7.46 -6.48
CA ASN A 74 -20.90 -8.29 -7.64
C ASN A 74 -22.34 -8.80 -7.64
N LYS A 75 -22.83 -9.23 -6.48
CA LYS A 75 -24.22 -9.69 -6.33
C LYS A 75 -25.22 -8.56 -6.57
N ALA A 76 -24.96 -7.37 -6.05
CA ALA A 76 -25.80 -6.19 -6.30
C ALA A 76 -25.82 -5.81 -7.79
N SER A 77 -24.66 -5.81 -8.46
CA SER A 77 -24.56 -5.53 -9.89
C SER A 77 -25.34 -6.53 -10.74
N GLN A 78 -25.33 -7.82 -10.41
CA GLN A 78 -26.12 -8.84 -11.13
C GLN A 78 -27.64 -8.66 -11.00
N VAL A 79 -28.10 -8.19 -9.84
CA VAL A 79 -29.54 -7.94 -9.60
C VAL A 79 -30.01 -6.70 -10.36
N LEU A 80 -29.16 -5.68 -10.47
CA LEU A 80 -29.48 -4.43 -11.19
C LEU A 80 -29.35 -4.54 -12.71
N SER A 81 -28.69 -5.57 -13.22
CA SER A 81 -28.54 -5.84 -14.67
C SER A 81 -29.66 -6.70 -15.26
N HIS A 82 -30.70 -7.02 -14.48
CA HIS A 82 -31.93 -7.71 -14.91
C HIS A 82 -33.14 -6.77 -14.75
#